data_AF-A0AAD8YG60-F1
#
_entry.id   AF-A0AAD8YG60-F1
#
_cell.length_a   1.000
_cell.length_b   1.000
_cell.length_c   1.000
_cell.angle_alpha   90.00
_cell.angle_beta   90.00
_cell.angle_gamma   90.00
#
_symmetry.space_group_name_H-M   'P 1'
#
loop_
_entity.id
_entity.type
_entity.pdbx_description
1 polymer ?
#
loop_
_entity_poly.entity_id
_entity_poly.type
_entity_poly.pdbx_seq_one_letter_code
_entity_poly.pdbx_strand_id
1 'polypeptide(L)'
;MVLALVFLLVCLLGLVNVLQRGLMGMSTRIIYKATNVPGIFALVIGAAITVLVQSSSITTSVLTPLVGLGVIQLEQMLPLTLGANIGTTVTGLLASLVSDSVAALQVALCHLFFNISGIIIWYPIPFMRKIPLNGARELGKWTRRSKAIPPIYIITVFFICPLLLLGISELFVQQKVGWTVLGTIIVLAVFLGIIRFAWWWKGRKVVRSSSPVWISVLPEMLLWPLSLKICSS
;
A
#
# COMPACT_ATOMS: atom_id res chain seq x y z
N MET A 1 -35.14 -4.36 -8.01
CA MET A 1 -34.01 -4.15 -7.06
C MET A 1 -32.72 -4.78 -7.57
N VAL A 2 -32.69 -6.08 -7.93
CA VAL A 2 -31.49 -6.75 -8.46
C VAL A 2 -30.96 -6.09 -9.75
N LEU A 3 -31.83 -5.77 -10.72
CA LEU A 3 -31.46 -5.06 -11.95
C LEU A 3 -30.83 -3.68 -11.71
N ALA A 4 -31.38 -2.89 -10.77
CA ALA A 4 -30.83 -1.59 -10.40
C ALA A 4 -29.46 -1.71 -9.71
N LEU A 5 -29.29 -2.76 -8.89
CA LEU A 5 -28.03 -3.04 -8.20
C LEU A 5 -26.94 -3.49 -9.19
N VAL A 6 -27.27 -4.35 -10.16
CA VAL A 6 -26.36 -4.75 -11.24
C VAL A 6 -25.99 -3.55 -12.12
N PHE A 7 -26.96 -2.71 -12.49
CA PHE A 7 -26.71 -1.51 -13.29
C PHE A 7 -25.80 -0.51 -12.58
N LEU A 8 -26.05 -0.23 -11.29
CA LEU A 8 -25.21 0.62 -10.45
C LEU A 8 -23.79 0.07 -10.35
N LEU A 9 -23.66 -1.25 -10.15
CA LEU A 9 -22.36 -1.92 -10.05
C LEU A 9 -21.56 -1.82 -11.35
N VAL A 10 -22.21 -2.05 -12.51
CA VAL A 10 -21.59 -1.90 -13.84
C VAL A 10 -21.18 -0.45 -14.10
N CYS A 11 -22.02 0.52 -13.73
CA CYS A 11 -21.72 1.95 -13.91
C CYS A 11 -20.53 2.38 -13.04
N LEU A 12 -20.51 1.97 -11.77
CA LEU A 12 -19.40 2.25 -10.85
C LEU A 12 -18.09 1.62 -11.34
N LEU A 13 -18.12 0.35 -11.76
CA LEU A 13 -16.94 -0.33 -12.32
C LEU A 13 -16.50 0.32 -13.63
N GLY A 14 -17.43 0.72 -14.50
CA GLY A 14 -17.14 1.44 -15.74
C GLY A 14 -16.42 2.77 -15.50
N LEU A 15 -16.93 3.57 -14.56
CA LEU A 15 -16.31 4.84 -14.15
C LEU A 15 -14.89 4.63 -13.61
N VAL A 16 -14.72 3.65 -12.71
CA VAL A 16 -13.40 3.29 -12.17
C VAL A 16 -12.43 2.91 -13.29
N ASN A 17 -12.86 2.08 -14.24
CA ASN A 17 -12.02 1.62 -15.35
C ASN A 17 -11.62 2.77 -16.31
N VAL A 18 -12.54 3.68 -16.62
CA VAL A 18 -12.24 4.86 -17.47
C VAL A 18 -11.25 5.79 -16.77
N LEU A 19 -11.47 6.02 -15.49
CA LEU A 19 -10.61 6.88 -14.68
C LEU A 19 -9.22 6.25 -14.49
N GLN A 20 -9.13 4.93 -14.32
CA GLN A 20 -7.86 4.20 -14.31
C GLN A 20 -7.08 4.36 -15.63
N ARG A 21 -7.77 4.24 -16.78
CA ARG A 21 -7.14 4.42 -18.10
C ARG A 21 -6.65 5.85 -18.33
N GLY A 22 -7.40 6.85 -17.89
CA GLY A 22 -7.00 8.27 -17.99
C GLY A 22 -5.80 8.62 -17.09
N LEU A 23 -5.81 8.13 -15.84
CA LEU A 23 -4.72 8.36 -14.89
C LEU A 23 -3.41 7.69 -15.31
N MET A 24 -3.47 6.49 -15.91
CA MET A 24 -2.30 5.80 -16.46
C MET A 24 -1.53 6.68 -17.48
N GLY A 25 -2.25 7.44 -18.33
CA GLY A 25 -1.64 8.31 -19.35
C GLY A 25 -1.06 9.62 -18.81
N MET A 26 -1.60 10.15 -17.71
CA MET A 26 -1.13 11.40 -17.09
C MET A 26 -0.02 11.15 -16.05
N SER A 27 -0.16 10.09 -15.25
CA SER A 27 0.78 9.67 -14.21
C SER A 27 2.16 9.34 -14.78
N THR A 28 2.22 8.64 -15.92
CA THR A 28 3.49 8.32 -16.58
C THR A 28 4.24 9.56 -17.04
N ARG A 29 3.59 10.56 -17.65
CA ARG A 29 4.29 11.76 -18.16
C ARG A 29 4.79 12.70 -17.07
N ILE A 30 4.04 12.85 -15.98
CA ILE A 30 4.40 13.74 -14.85
C ILE A 30 5.47 13.08 -13.97
N ILE A 31 5.38 11.77 -13.73
CA ILE A 31 6.35 11.03 -12.89
C ILE A 31 7.68 10.78 -13.62
N TYR A 32 7.66 10.64 -14.96
CA TYR A 32 8.89 10.40 -15.74
C TYR A 32 9.80 11.62 -15.86
N LYS A 33 9.23 12.85 -15.94
CA LYS A 33 10.00 14.11 -15.86
C LYS A 33 10.54 14.42 -14.47
N ALA A 34 10.17 13.62 -13.47
CA ALA A 34 10.42 13.82 -12.06
C ALA A 34 11.55 12.91 -11.52
N THR A 35 12.53 12.56 -12.35
CA THR A 35 13.65 11.67 -11.97
C THR A 35 14.62 12.30 -10.96
N ASN A 36 14.36 13.53 -10.50
CA ASN A 36 15.18 14.25 -9.51
C ASN A 36 14.37 15.13 -8.54
N VAL A 37 13.07 14.89 -8.34
CA VAL A 37 12.27 15.68 -7.38
C VAL A 37 12.33 15.06 -5.98
N PRO A 38 12.45 15.88 -4.91
CA PRO A 38 12.33 15.39 -3.55
C PRO A 38 10.99 14.67 -3.38
N GLY A 39 10.99 13.54 -2.69
CA GLY A 39 9.79 12.69 -2.61
C GLY A 39 8.58 13.34 -1.92
N ILE A 40 8.73 14.57 -1.41
CA ILE A 40 7.64 15.46 -1.04
C ILE A 40 6.72 15.80 -2.24
N PHE A 41 7.26 15.94 -3.45
CA PHE A 41 6.44 16.18 -4.66
C PHE A 41 5.59 14.97 -5.01
N ALA A 42 6.14 13.76 -4.89
CA ALA A 42 5.38 12.52 -5.09
C ALA A 42 4.21 12.41 -4.09
N LEU A 43 4.43 12.87 -2.85
CA LEU A 43 3.39 12.96 -1.82
C LEU A 43 2.29 13.96 -2.19
N VAL A 44 2.65 15.17 -2.64
CA VAL A 44 1.67 16.17 -3.10
C VAL A 44 0.89 15.69 -4.31
N ILE A 45 1.55 15.05 -5.28
CA ILE A 45 0.90 14.48 -6.48
C ILE A 45 -0.09 13.39 -6.06
N GLY A 46 0.29 12.48 -5.15
CA GLY A 46 -0.60 11.44 -4.65
C GLY A 46 -1.84 12.00 -3.95
N ALA A 47 -1.66 13.06 -3.16
CA ALA A 47 -2.76 13.76 -2.50
C ALA A 47 -3.69 14.43 -3.54
N ALA A 48 -3.13 15.15 -4.51
CA ALA A 48 -3.89 15.84 -5.55
C ALA A 48 -4.71 14.86 -6.40
N ILE A 49 -4.09 13.76 -6.86
CA ILE A 49 -4.79 12.69 -7.60
C ILE A 49 -5.95 12.16 -6.76
N THR A 50 -5.72 11.89 -5.47
CA THR A 50 -6.78 11.31 -4.63
C THR A 50 -7.90 12.29 -4.31
N VAL A 51 -7.63 13.58 -4.17
CA VAL A 51 -8.67 14.60 -4.01
C VAL A 51 -9.54 14.70 -5.27
N LEU A 52 -8.92 14.67 -6.46
CA LEU A 52 -9.64 14.72 -7.73
C LEU A 52 -10.48 13.47 -7.99
N VAL A 53 -9.93 12.31 -7.64
CA VAL A 53 -10.55 11.00 -7.89
C VAL A 53 -11.49 10.57 -6.76
N GLN A 54 -11.32 11.13 -5.57
CA GLN A 54 -11.99 10.77 -4.31
C GLN A 54 -11.86 9.29 -3.91
N SER A 55 -10.91 8.55 -4.50
CA SER A 55 -10.69 7.14 -4.18
C SER A 55 -9.20 6.80 -4.12
N SER A 56 -8.72 6.52 -2.92
CA SER A 56 -7.35 6.05 -2.70
C SER A 56 -7.13 4.64 -3.27
N SER A 57 -8.15 3.78 -3.24
CA SER A 57 -8.11 2.42 -3.79
C SER A 57 -7.86 2.40 -5.30
N ILE A 58 -8.42 3.36 -6.05
CA ILE A 58 -8.17 3.47 -7.49
C ILE A 58 -6.71 3.87 -7.73
N THR A 59 -6.22 4.86 -6.99
CA THR A 59 -4.84 5.34 -7.05
C THR A 59 -3.85 4.21 -6.80
N THR A 60 -4.02 3.43 -5.72
CA THR A 60 -3.14 2.28 -5.44
C THR A 60 -3.24 1.16 -6.47
N SER A 61 -4.43 0.93 -7.03
CA SER A 61 -4.66 -0.11 -8.05
C SER A 61 -4.00 0.23 -9.39
N VAL A 62 -3.84 1.52 -9.71
CA VAL A 62 -3.08 1.98 -10.89
C VAL A 62 -1.57 1.89 -10.65
N LEU A 63 -1.10 2.26 -9.45
CA LEU A 63 0.33 2.27 -9.14
C LEU A 63 0.94 0.88 -9.04
N THR A 64 0.21 -0.07 -8.46
CA THR A 64 0.70 -1.44 -8.23
C THR A 64 1.20 -2.13 -9.52
N PRO A 65 0.44 -2.18 -10.63
CA PRO A 65 0.94 -2.75 -11.89
C PRO A 65 2.03 -1.89 -12.53
N LEU A 66 2.00 -0.55 -12.41
CA LEU A 66 3.07 0.31 -12.93
C LEU A 66 4.42 0.05 -12.27
N VAL A 67 4.42 -0.25 -10.97
CA VAL A 67 5.62 -0.68 -10.24
C VAL A 67 6.02 -2.10 -10.65
N GLY A 68 5.04 -2.99 -10.87
CA GLY A 68 5.29 -4.34 -11.40
C GLY A 68 5.94 -4.35 -12.79
N LEU A 69 5.60 -3.37 -13.63
CA LEU A 69 6.17 -3.16 -14.97
C LEU A 69 7.48 -2.36 -14.95
N GLY A 70 7.93 -1.87 -13.78
CA GLY A 70 9.16 -1.09 -13.63
C GLY A 70 9.06 0.36 -14.14
N VAL A 71 7.87 0.83 -14.49
CA VAL A 71 7.62 2.20 -14.96
C VAL A 71 7.78 3.21 -13.82
N ILE A 72 7.40 2.81 -12.61
CA ILE A 72 7.56 3.59 -11.37
C ILE A 72 8.41 2.77 -10.41
N GLN A 73 9.39 3.40 -9.76
CA GLN A 73 10.20 2.72 -8.75
C GLN A 73 9.41 2.55 -7.44
N LEU A 74 9.67 1.46 -6.71
CA LEU A 74 9.00 1.17 -5.42
C LEU A 74 9.23 2.31 -4.40
N GLU A 75 10.39 2.96 -4.50
CA GLU A 75 10.81 4.11 -3.71
C GLU A 75 9.95 5.36 -3.97
N GLN A 76 9.40 5.49 -5.19
CA GLN A 76 8.48 6.57 -5.58
C GLN A 76 7.02 6.24 -5.25
N MET A 77 6.65 4.95 -5.27
CA MET A 77 5.31 4.50 -4.90
C MET A 77 4.98 4.84 -3.45
N LEU A 78 5.94 4.67 -2.53
CA LEU A 78 5.75 4.90 -1.10
C LEU A 78 5.24 6.33 -0.79
N PRO A 79 5.95 7.42 -1.12
CA PRO A 79 5.44 8.78 -0.88
C PRO A 79 4.12 9.05 -1.59
N LEU A 80 3.90 8.49 -2.77
CA LEU A 80 2.68 8.71 -3.55
C LEU A 80 1.46 8.06 -2.89
N THR A 81 1.61 6.86 -2.32
CA THR A 81 0.57 6.22 -1.50
C THR A 81 0.34 6.97 -0.18
N LEU A 82 1.38 7.46 0.48
CA LEU A 82 1.23 8.30 1.68
C LEU A 82 0.47 9.60 1.38
N GLY A 83 0.77 10.22 0.23
CA GLY A 83 0.00 11.35 -0.29
C GLY A 83 -1.45 11.02 -0.53
N ALA A 84 -1.73 9.88 -1.17
CA ALA A 84 -3.10 9.44 -1.42
C ALA A 84 -3.93 9.31 -0.12
N ASN A 85 -3.32 8.80 0.95
CA ASN A 85 -3.99 8.71 2.25
C ASN A 85 -4.33 10.09 2.84
N ILE A 86 -3.45 11.09 2.67
CA ILE A 86 -3.78 12.49 3.03
C ILE A 86 -4.96 12.98 2.20
N GLY A 87 -4.97 12.74 0.89
CA GLY A 87 -6.06 13.16 0.01
C GLY A 87 -7.44 12.65 0.48
N THR A 88 -7.52 11.39 0.93
CA THR A 88 -8.75 10.84 1.52
C THR A 88 -9.19 11.59 2.78
N THR A 89 -8.26 11.98 3.65
CA THR A 89 -8.59 12.77 4.85
C THR A 89 -9.09 14.17 4.52
N VAL A 90 -8.57 14.80 3.46
CA VAL A 90 -9.03 16.11 2.98
C VAL A 90 -10.47 16.01 2.48
N THR A 91 -10.81 14.98 1.69
CA THR A 91 -12.19 14.75 1.25
C THR A 91 -13.13 14.52 2.43
N GLY A 92 -12.71 13.73 3.44
CA GLY A 92 -13.49 13.51 4.66
C GLY A 92 -13.69 14.79 5.48
N LEU A 93 -12.67 15.64 5.55
CA LEU A 93 -12.77 16.94 6.22
C LEU A 93 -13.77 17.86 5.52
N LEU A 94 -13.69 17.97 4.19
CA LEU A 94 -14.66 18.74 3.41
C LEU A 94 -16.09 18.22 3.60
N ALA A 95 -16.28 16.90 3.56
CA ALA A 95 -17.59 16.28 3.80
C ALA A 95 -18.13 16.56 5.21
N SER A 96 -17.27 16.54 6.23
CA SER A 96 -17.64 16.86 7.60
C SER A 96 -18.06 18.32 7.79
N LEU A 97 -17.41 19.25 7.08
CA LEU A 97 -17.76 20.67 7.10
C LEU A 97 -19.13 20.94 6.46
N VAL A 98 -19.49 20.19 5.42
CA VAL A 98 -20.80 20.29 4.76
C VAL A 98 -21.91 19.65 5.62
N SER A 99 -21.57 18.68 6.46
CA SER A 99 -22.54 17.93 7.27
C SER A 99 -22.96 18.64 8.57
N ASP A 100 -22.36 19.78 8.93
CA ASP A 100 -22.58 20.56 10.17
C ASP A 100 -22.59 19.74 11.48
N SER A 101 -21.96 18.56 11.47
CA SER A 101 -21.91 17.65 12.61
C SER A 101 -20.55 17.73 13.29
N VAL A 102 -20.57 18.14 14.56
CA VAL A 102 -19.35 18.17 15.41
C VAL A 102 -18.72 16.78 15.52
N ALA A 103 -19.53 15.72 15.57
CA ALA A 103 -19.04 14.34 15.62
C ALA A 103 -18.34 13.94 14.31
N ALA A 104 -18.89 14.33 13.15
CA ALA A 104 -18.27 14.07 11.85
C ALA A 104 -16.92 14.81 11.73
N LEU A 105 -16.86 16.05 12.21
CA LEU A 105 -15.64 16.86 12.21
C LEU A 105 -14.57 16.25 13.13
N GLN A 106 -14.95 15.81 14.33
CA GLN A 106 -14.04 15.13 15.26
C GLN A 106 -13.42 13.88 14.62
N VAL A 107 -14.24 13.03 13.99
CA VAL A 107 -13.74 11.84 13.30
C VAL A 107 -12.80 12.22 12.16
N ALA A 108 -13.17 13.19 11.31
CA ALA A 108 -12.33 13.66 10.22
C ALA A 108 -10.98 14.20 10.70
N LEU A 109 -10.95 14.98 11.78
CA LEU A 109 -9.73 15.50 12.39
C LEU A 109 -8.87 14.37 12.99
N CYS A 110 -9.47 13.40 13.67
CA CYS A 110 -8.75 12.22 14.15
C CYS A 110 -8.05 11.48 13.00
N HIS A 111 -8.74 11.27 11.88
CA HIS A 111 -8.15 10.65 10.69
C HIS A 111 -7.01 11.50 10.10
N LEU A 112 -7.18 12.82 10.02
CA LEU A 112 -6.14 13.73 9.53
C LEU A 112 -4.88 13.68 10.40
N PHE A 113 -5.01 13.84 11.72
CA PHE A 113 -3.89 13.79 12.65
C PHE A 113 -3.20 12.44 12.69
N PHE A 114 -3.96 11.34 12.61
CA PHE A 114 -3.40 9.99 12.54
C PHE A 114 -2.55 9.80 11.26
N ASN A 115 -3.03 10.27 10.10
CA ASN A 115 -2.28 10.17 8.85
C ASN A 115 -1.03 11.07 8.84
N ILE A 116 -1.14 12.31 9.31
CA ILE A 116 -0.01 13.25 9.39
C ILE A 116 1.07 12.73 10.34
N SER A 117 0.70 12.29 11.55
CA SER A 117 1.66 11.73 12.51
C SER A 117 2.33 10.46 11.96
N GLY A 118 1.56 9.57 11.32
CA GLY A 118 2.11 8.39 10.64
C GLY A 118 3.15 8.76 9.57
N ILE A 119 2.90 9.79 8.77
CA ILE A 119 3.85 10.25 7.74
C ILE A 119 5.10 10.85 8.39
N ILE A 120 4.96 11.68 9.41
CA ILE A 120 6.09 12.27 10.14
C ILE A 120 6.97 11.21 10.79
N ILE A 121 6.38 10.11 11.26
CA ILE A 121 7.14 9.01 11.87
C ILE A 121 7.84 8.19 10.77
N TRP A 122 7.10 7.74 9.75
CA TRP A 122 7.59 6.73 8.81
C TRP A 122 8.38 7.27 7.61
N TYR A 123 8.10 8.50 7.19
CA TYR A 123 8.63 9.05 5.94
C TYR A 123 9.97 9.80 6.06
N PRO A 124 10.16 10.79 6.96
CA PRO A 124 11.39 11.58 6.99
C PRO A 124 12.59 10.79 7.52
N ILE A 125 12.37 9.80 8.40
CA ILE A 125 13.45 9.00 8.97
C ILE A 125 13.88 7.93 7.93
N PRO A 126 15.14 7.98 7.42
CA PRO A 126 15.59 7.08 6.36
C PRO A 126 15.64 5.61 6.78
N PHE A 127 15.83 5.35 8.07
CA PHE A 127 15.76 4.00 8.63
C PHE A 127 14.34 3.43 8.58
N MET A 128 13.35 4.22 9.01
CA MET A 128 11.94 3.78 9.02
C MET A 128 11.40 3.59 7.61
N ARG A 129 11.78 4.45 6.67
CA ARG A 129 11.42 4.31 5.25
C ARG A 129 11.89 2.99 4.63
N LYS A 130 13.06 2.49 5.04
CA LYS A 130 13.63 1.23 4.52
C LYS A 130 12.84 0.01 4.96
N ILE A 131 12.12 0.06 6.08
CA ILE A 131 11.35 -1.07 6.61
C ILE A 131 10.24 -1.51 5.63
N PRO A 132 9.27 -0.65 5.24
CA PRO A 132 8.21 -1.04 4.30
C PRO A 132 8.75 -1.34 2.91
N LEU A 133 9.75 -0.59 2.42
CA LEU A 133 10.37 -0.83 1.11
C LEU A 133 11.04 -2.20 1.04
N ASN A 134 11.81 -2.57 2.08
CA ASN A 134 12.44 -3.87 2.16
C ASN A 134 11.40 -4.99 2.36
N GLY A 135 10.35 -4.74 3.15
CA GLY A 135 9.26 -5.69 3.34
C GLY A 135 8.56 -6.02 2.02
N ALA A 136 8.18 -5.00 1.26
CA ALA A 136 7.57 -5.16 -0.05
C ALA A 136 8.49 -5.88 -1.04
N ARG A 137 9.79 -5.54 -1.07
CA ARG A 137 10.76 -6.18 -1.96
C ARG A 137 10.99 -7.66 -1.62
N GLU A 138 11.09 -8.00 -0.34
CA GLU A 138 11.24 -9.40 0.07
C GLU A 138 9.97 -10.20 -0.17
N LEU A 139 8.79 -9.65 0.16
CA LEU A 139 7.51 -10.30 -0.13
C LEU A 139 7.36 -10.56 -1.65
N GLY A 140 7.71 -9.59 -2.50
CA GLY A 140 7.71 -9.76 -3.96
C GLY A 140 8.63 -10.87 -4.45
N LYS A 141 9.83 -11.04 -3.85
CA LYS A 141 10.74 -12.15 -4.17
C LYS A 141 10.14 -13.52 -3.80
N TRP A 142 9.38 -13.58 -2.70
CA TRP A 142 8.76 -14.82 -2.22
C TRP A 142 7.54 -15.19 -3.08
N THR A 143 6.72 -14.20 -3.42
CA THR A 143 5.60 -14.35 -4.35
C THR A 143 6.06 -14.86 -5.71
N ARG A 144 7.21 -14.41 -6.21
CA ARG A 144 7.79 -14.93 -7.46
C ARG A 144 8.18 -16.41 -7.38
N ARG A 145 8.54 -16.91 -6.20
CA ARG A 145 8.97 -18.31 -6.01
C ARG A 145 7.82 -19.27 -5.79
N SER A 146 6.72 -18.84 -5.17
CA SER A 146 5.55 -19.68 -4.93
C SER A 146 4.26 -18.87 -4.98
N LYS A 147 3.30 -19.35 -5.78
CA LYS A 147 1.96 -18.78 -5.92
C LYS A 147 1.10 -18.94 -4.66
N ALA A 148 1.52 -19.76 -3.69
CA ALA A 148 0.82 -19.94 -2.41
C ALA A 148 1.15 -18.83 -1.39
N ILE A 149 2.21 -18.05 -1.59
CA ILE A 149 2.62 -17.01 -0.63
C ILE A 149 1.58 -15.89 -0.49
N PRO A 150 1.00 -15.32 -1.57
CA PRO A 150 -0.03 -14.28 -1.46
C PRO A 150 -1.27 -14.69 -0.66
N PRO A 151 -1.94 -15.82 -0.93
CA PRO A 151 -3.12 -16.20 -0.15
C PRO A 151 -2.77 -16.49 1.32
N ILE A 152 -1.62 -17.12 1.62
CA ILE A 152 -1.16 -17.33 3.00
C ILE A 152 -0.95 -16.00 3.71
N TYR A 153 -0.32 -15.02 3.05
CA TYR A 153 -0.11 -13.69 3.60
C TYR A 153 -1.45 -13.00 3.90
N ILE A 154 -2.40 -13.02 2.97
CA ILE A 154 -3.72 -12.41 3.14
C ILE A 154 -4.47 -13.07 4.31
N ILE A 155 -4.56 -14.40 4.35
CA ILE A 155 -5.22 -15.13 5.44
C ILE A 155 -4.59 -14.78 6.80
N THR A 156 -3.26 -14.75 6.85
CA THR A 156 -2.54 -14.48 8.10
C THR A 156 -2.75 -13.04 8.57
N VAL A 157 -2.63 -12.05 7.69
CA VAL A 157 -2.65 -10.62 8.06
C VAL A 157 -4.07 -10.08 8.23
N PHE A 158 -5.04 -10.52 7.42
CA PHE A 158 -6.42 -9.99 7.47
C PHE A 158 -7.35 -10.80 8.37
N PHE A 159 -7.07 -12.07 8.64
CA PHE A 159 -7.95 -12.91 9.46
C PHE A 159 -7.27 -13.36 10.74
N ILE A 160 -6.16 -14.10 10.64
CA ILE A 160 -5.51 -14.71 11.83
C ILE A 160 -5.00 -13.63 12.79
N CYS A 161 -4.31 -12.61 12.29
CA CYS A 161 -3.74 -11.56 13.14
C CYS A 161 -4.82 -10.74 13.86
N PRO A 162 -5.86 -10.18 13.19
CA PRO A 162 -6.95 -9.50 13.88
C PRO A 162 -7.68 -10.41 14.87
N LEU A 163 -7.94 -11.67 14.51
CA LEU A 163 -8.63 -12.62 15.38
C LEU A 163 -7.80 -12.95 16.63
N LEU A 164 -6.48 -13.10 16.49
CA LEU A 164 -5.58 -13.28 17.62
C LEU A 164 -5.53 -12.05 18.51
N LEU A 165 -5.45 -10.84 17.93
CA LEU A 165 -5.45 -9.59 18.70
C LEU A 165 -6.75 -9.39 19.47
N LEU A 166 -7.90 -9.65 18.83
CA LEU A 166 -9.21 -9.63 19.48
C LEU A 166 -9.29 -10.68 20.57
N GLY A 167 -8.88 -11.91 20.28
CA GLY A 167 -8.84 -13.00 21.25
C GLY A 167 -8.00 -12.65 22.48
N ILE A 168 -6.83 -12.04 22.29
CA ILE A 168 -5.98 -11.55 23.39
C ILE A 168 -6.69 -10.42 24.15
N SER A 169 -7.32 -9.48 23.46
CA SER A 169 -8.06 -8.37 24.08
C SER A 169 -9.15 -8.86 25.03
N GLU A 170 -9.91 -9.89 24.64
CA GLU A 170 -10.96 -10.48 25.48
C GLU A 170 -10.40 -11.12 26.78
N LEU A 171 -9.16 -11.64 26.76
CA LEU A 171 -8.51 -12.19 27.96
C LEU A 171 -8.23 -11.11 29.02
N PHE A 172 -8.01 -9.86 28.59
CA PHE A 172 -7.78 -8.73 29.49
C PHE A 172 -9.08 -8.10 30.02
N VAL A 173 -10.18 -8.19 29.26
CA VAL A 173 -11.48 -7.62 29.65
C VAL A 173 -12.15 -8.43 30.78
N GLN A 174 -11.90 -9.75 30.87
CA GLN A 174 -12.57 -10.59 31.86
C GLN A 174 -12.17 -10.35 33.34
N GLN A 175 -11.19 -9.49 33.65
CA GLN A 175 -10.78 -9.07 35.01
C GLN A 175 -10.57 -10.21 36.04
N LYS A 176 -10.40 -11.45 35.56
CA LYS A 176 -10.02 -12.61 36.37
C LYS A 176 -8.50 -12.70 36.39
N VAL A 177 -7.91 -12.80 37.58
CA VAL A 177 -6.44 -12.84 37.78
C VAL A 177 -5.76 -13.91 36.92
N GLY A 178 -6.38 -15.10 36.74
CA GLY A 178 -5.81 -16.16 35.90
C GLY A 178 -5.74 -15.82 34.41
N TRP A 179 -6.77 -15.18 33.86
CA TRP A 179 -6.85 -14.83 32.43
C TRP A 179 -5.98 -13.63 32.07
N THR A 180 -5.84 -12.68 32.99
CA THR A 180 -4.93 -11.53 32.82
C THR A 180 -3.46 -11.97 32.85
N VAL A 181 -3.07 -12.86 33.77
CA VAL A 181 -1.72 -13.44 33.79
C VAL A 181 -1.45 -14.25 32.52
N LEU A 182 -2.39 -15.09 32.08
CA LEU A 182 -2.25 -15.84 30.83
C LEU A 182 -2.11 -14.92 29.60
N GLY A 183 -2.91 -13.84 29.53
CA GLY A 183 -2.83 -12.83 28.49
C GLY A 183 -1.45 -12.15 28.45
N THR A 184 -0.90 -11.77 29.61
CA THR A 184 0.45 -11.17 29.67
C THR A 184 1.55 -12.13 29.21
N ILE A 185 1.46 -13.42 29.56
CA ILE A 185 2.43 -14.44 29.11
C ILE A 185 2.35 -14.64 27.59
N ILE A 186 1.13 -14.70 27.03
CA ILE A 186 0.93 -14.85 25.59
C ILE A 186 1.49 -13.63 24.84
N VAL A 187 1.23 -12.41 25.31
CA VAL A 187 1.77 -11.19 24.70
C VAL A 187 3.30 -11.19 24.72
N LEU A 188 3.92 -11.56 25.84
CA LEU A 188 5.37 -11.65 25.94
C LEU A 188 5.94 -12.74 25.03
N ALA A 189 5.29 -13.91 24.94
CA ALA A 189 5.69 -14.99 24.05
C ALA A 189 5.60 -14.59 22.56
N VAL A 190 4.53 -13.87 22.17
CA VAL A 190 4.37 -13.32 20.82
C VAL A 190 5.44 -12.27 20.53
N PHE A 191 5.71 -11.37 21.47
CA PHE A 191 6.75 -10.35 21.33
C PHE A 191 8.15 -10.96 21.16
N LEU A 192 8.50 -11.95 21.98
CA LEU A 192 9.74 -12.72 21.86
C LEU A 192 9.78 -13.51 20.55
N GLY A 193 8.66 -14.06 20.11
CA GLY A 193 8.51 -14.72 18.81
C GLY A 193 8.78 -13.78 17.63
N ILE A 194 8.25 -12.55 17.68
CA ILE A 194 8.51 -11.51 16.68
C ILE A 194 9.99 -11.10 16.69
N ILE A 195 10.60 -10.93 17.86
CA ILE A 195 12.04 -10.62 17.98
C ILE A 195 12.88 -11.76 17.40
N ARG A 196 12.60 -13.00 17.79
CA ARG A 196 13.31 -14.19 17.30
C ARG A 196 13.15 -14.35 15.80
N PHE A 197 11.94 -14.12 15.27
CA PHE A 197 11.68 -14.13 13.83
C PHE A 197 12.42 -13.01 13.11
N ALA A 198 12.42 -11.78 13.65
CA ALA A 198 13.16 -10.65 13.09
C ALA A 198 14.68 -10.90 13.10
N TRP A 199 15.20 -11.55 14.15
CA TRP A 199 16.61 -11.91 14.26
C TRP A 199 17.00 -13.02 13.27
N TRP A 200 16.19 -14.08 13.20
CA TRP A 200 16.32 -15.13 12.19
C TRP A 200 16.23 -14.59 10.75
N TRP A 201 15.32 -13.64 10.52
CA TRP A 201 15.14 -12.96 9.25
C TRP A 201 16.38 -12.15 8.85
N LYS A 202 17.01 -11.47 9.82
CA LYS A 202 18.25 -10.71 9.62
C LYS A 202 19.41 -11.64 9.23
N GLY A 203 19.50 -12.84 9.85
CA GLY A 203 20.51 -13.85 9.52
C GLY A 203 20.36 -14.44 8.10
N ARG A 204 19.13 -14.60 7.58
CA ARG A 204 18.89 -15.16 6.25
C ARG A 204 19.22 -14.22 5.09
N LYS A 205 19.32 -12.89 5.32
CA LYS A 205 19.73 -11.92 4.29
C LYS A 205 21.21 -11.99 3.94
N VAL A 206 22.07 -12.43 4.86
CA VAL A 206 23.53 -12.53 4.64
C VAL A 206 23.90 -13.65 3.66
N VAL A 207 23.12 -14.73 3.60
CA VAL A 207 23.44 -15.93 2.80
C VAL A 207 22.99 -15.84 1.33
N ARG A 208 22.16 -14.85 0.94
CA ARG A 208 21.49 -14.82 -0.38
C ARG A 208 21.81 -13.60 -1.26
N SER A 209 22.84 -12.82 -0.91
CA SER A 209 23.27 -11.59 -1.62
C SER A 209 24.29 -11.87 -2.74
N SER A 210 24.08 -12.89 -3.55
CA SER A 210 24.98 -13.22 -4.67
C SER A 210 24.17 -13.64 -5.90
N SER A 211 23.42 -12.70 -6.48
CA SER A 211 23.06 -12.71 -7.91
C SER A 211 22.35 -11.41 -8.30
N PRO A 212 22.96 -10.52 -9.10
CA PRO A 212 22.26 -9.39 -9.69
C PRO A 212 21.29 -9.85 -10.79
N VAL A 213 20.00 -9.53 -10.61
CA VAL A 213 18.86 -9.94 -11.47
C VAL A 213 18.64 -8.96 -12.65
N TRP A 214 19.57 -8.05 -12.91
CA TRP A 214 19.40 -6.94 -13.85
C TRP A 214 19.58 -7.30 -15.34
N ILE A 215 19.80 -8.57 -15.68
CA ILE A 215 20.18 -8.96 -17.06
C ILE A 215 19.00 -9.54 -17.88
N SER A 216 17.86 -9.87 -17.28
CA SER A 216 16.79 -10.60 -18.00
C SER A 216 15.58 -9.76 -18.47
N VAL A 217 15.60 -8.42 -18.34
CA VAL A 217 14.44 -7.56 -18.67
C VAL A 217 14.73 -6.53 -19.78
N LEU A 218 15.96 -6.51 -20.29
CA LEU A 218 16.40 -5.56 -21.33
C LEU A 218 16.17 -5.95 -22.81
N PRO A 219 15.85 -7.20 -23.25
CA PRO A 219 15.72 -7.45 -24.69
C PRO A 219 14.39 -7.02 -25.32
N GLU A 220 13.28 -6.99 -24.58
CA GLU A 220 11.96 -6.78 -25.20
C GLU A 220 11.59 -5.31 -25.42
N MET A 221 12.17 -4.39 -24.65
CA MET A 221 11.84 -2.96 -24.73
C MET A 221 12.53 -2.23 -25.90
N LEU A 222 13.60 -2.82 -26.47
CA LEU A 222 14.33 -2.24 -27.60
C LEU A 222 13.81 -2.68 -28.98
N LEU A 223 12.94 -3.69 -29.06
CA LEU A 223 12.45 -4.26 -30.33
C LEU A 223 11.11 -3.68 -30.81
N TRP A 224 10.40 -2.92 -29.97
CA TRP A 224 9.11 -2.31 -30.32
C TRP A 224 9.13 -1.35 -31.55
N PRO A 225 10.21 -0.59 -31.85
CA PRO A 225 10.21 0.29 -33.01
C PRO A 225 10.41 -0.41 -34.37
N LEU A 226 10.83 -1.69 -34.39
CA LEU A 226 11.17 -2.41 -35.63
C LEU A 226 10.01 -3.26 -36.19
N SER A 227 9.08 -3.72 -35.35
CA SER A 227 7.95 -4.55 -35.79
C SER A 227 6.84 -3.78 -36.52
N LEU A 228 6.79 -2.45 -36.42
CA LEU A 228 5.76 -1.62 -37.07
C LEU A 228 6.06 -1.26 -38.53
N LYS A 229 7.26 -1.58 -39.03
CA LYS A 229 7.66 -1.29 -40.43
C LYS A 229 7.42 -2.43 -41.41
N ILE A 230 6.96 -3.60 -40.95
CA ILE A 230 6.74 -4.79 -41.78
C ILE A 230 5.24 -4.98 -42.13
N CYS A 231 4.32 -4.23 -41.50
CA CYS A 231 2.88 -4.33 -41.76
C CYS A 231 2.31 -3.27 -42.72
N SER A 232 3.15 -2.55 -43.48
CA SER A 232 2.71 -1.52 -44.45
C SER A 232 3.30 -1.70 -45.85
N SER A 233 3.37 -2.94 -46.34
CA SER A 233 3.66 -3.24 -47.76
C SER A 233 2.87 -4.46 -48.19
#